data_AF-A0A0F6A8P5-F1
#
_entry.id   AF-A0A0F6A8P5-F1
#
_cell.length_a   1.000
_cell.length_b   1.000
_cell.length_c   1.000
_cell.angle_alpha   90.00
_cell.angle_beta   90.00
_cell.angle_gamma   90.00
#
_symmetry.space_group_name_H-M   'P 1'
#
loop_
_entity.id
_entity.type
_entity.pdbx_description
1 polymer ?
#
loop_
_entity_poly.entity_id
_entity_poly.type
_entity_poly.pdbx_seq_one_letter_code
_entity_poly.pdbx_strand_id
1 'polypeptide(L)'
;MKTIILAYLSFFMLSASATEIVYKPINPSFGGNPLNASMLLNKANAQNKHRAPIIEKSYGERFQESLERTYLNRMVREISDMAFGDDVEDSIFNEDSTFTSGDYEIQVITSTPDSITVQIKHIDNGDTTIIEVPRFG
;
A
#
# COMPACT_ATOMS: atom_id res chain seq x y z
N MET A 1 63.74 -6.10 -57.24
CA MET A 1 63.94 -6.04 -55.77
C MET A 1 62.91 -5.13 -55.08
N LYS A 2 62.72 -3.88 -55.52
CA LYS A 2 61.72 -2.94 -54.93
C LYS A 2 60.26 -3.45 -54.94
N THR A 3 59.85 -4.14 -56.01
CA THR A 3 58.49 -4.72 -56.16
C THR A 3 58.19 -5.88 -55.21
N ILE A 4 59.21 -6.67 -54.87
CA ILE A 4 59.09 -7.78 -53.91
C ILE A 4 58.92 -7.23 -52.49
N ILE A 5 59.65 -6.16 -52.15
CA ILE A 5 59.54 -5.48 -50.85
C ILE A 5 58.15 -4.86 -50.67
N LEU A 6 57.60 -4.24 -51.73
CA LEU A 6 56.24 -3.70 -51.73
C LEU A 6 55.16 -4.78 -51.53
N ALA A 7 55.32 -5.97 -52.12
CA ALA A 7 54.40 -7.08 -51.94
C ALA A 7 54.43 -7.65 -50.51
N TYR A 8 55.62 -7.79 -49.91
CA TYR A 8 55.76 -8.19 -48.51
C TYR A 8 55.14 -7.17 -47.54
N LEU A 9 55.29 -5.88 -47.81
CA LEU A 9 54.72 -4.82 -46.98
C LEU A 9 53.18 -4.78 -47.05
N SER A 10 52.60 -5.09 -48.22
CA SER A 10 51.15 -5.21 -48.40
C SER A 10 50.55 -6.39 -47.64
N PHE A 11 51.27 -7.52 -47.55
CA PHE A 11 50.78 -8.71 -46.85
C PHE A 11 50.72 -8.51 -45.32
N PHE A 12 51.56 -7.63 -44.78
CA PHE A 12 51.59 -7.29 -43.35
C PHE A 12 50.41 -6.38 -42.92
N MET A 13 49.77 -5.68 -43.86
CA MET A 13 48.66 -4.75 -43.59
C MET A 13 47.27 -5.42 -43.55
N LEU A 14 47.17 -6.74 -43.82
CA LEU A 14 45.90 -7.48 -43.82
C LEU A 14 45.45 -7.97 -42.43
N SER A 15 46.26 -7.77 -41.39
CA SER A 15 45.97 -8.24 -40.03
C SER A 15 45.22 -7.18 -39.20
N ALA A 16 44.03 -6.77 -39.66
CA ALA A 16 43.13 -5.94 -38.86
C ALA A 16 42.12 -6.82 -38.12
N SER A 17 42.39 -7.09 -36.83
CA SER A 17 41.47 -7.84 -35.97
C SER A 17 40.45 -6.89 -35.35
N ALA A 18 39.17 -7.05 -35.71
CA ALA A 18 38.06 -6.38 -35.06
C ALA A 18 37.19 -7.41 -34.33
N THR A 19 36.70 -7.05 -33.14
CA THR A 19 35.70 -7.82 -32.41
C THR A 19 34.37 -7.07 -32.37
N GLU A 20 33.29 -7.78 -32.09
CA GLU A 20 31.99 -7.16 -31.87
C GLU A 20 31.99 -6.23 -30.65
N ILE A 21 31.19 -5.17 -30.74
CA ILE A 21 30.86 -4.32 -29.59
C ILE A 21 29.56 -4.85 -29.00
N VAL A 22 29.64 -5.55 -27.87
CA VAL A 22 28.45 -6.04 -27.16
C VAL A 22 27.99 -5.00 -26.15
N TYR A 23 26.78 -4.48 -26.33
CA TYR A 23 26.16 -3.61 -25.35
C TYR A 23 25.63 -4.41 -24.16
N LYS A 24 26.03 -4.02 -22.95
CA LYS A 24 25.44 -4.52 -21.71
C LYS A 24 24.87 -3.34 -20.92
N PRO A 25 23.56 -3.33 -20.61
CA PRO A 25 22.98 -2.31 -19.74
C PRO A 25 23.67 -2.24 -18.39
N ILE A 26 23.79 -1.04 -17.83
CA ILE A 26 24.35 -0.85 -16.48
C ILE A 26 23.32 -1.24 -15.42
N ASN A 27 22.04 -0.94 -15.69
CA ASN A 27 20.94 -1.20 -14.79
C ASN A 27 20.59 -2.71 -14.80
N PRO A 28 20.61 -3.37 -13.63
CA PRO A 28 20.26 -4.79 -13.49
C PRO A 28 18.89 -5.16 -14.07
N SER A 29 17.91 -4.26 -14.00
CA SER A 29 16.54 -4.49 -14.50
C SER A 29 16.48 -4.77 -16.00
N PHE A 30 17.52 -4.41 -16.76
CA PHE A 30 17.62 -4.65 -18.20
C PHE A 30 18.67 -5.72 -18.55
N GLY A 31 19.06 -6.59 -17.61
CA GLY A 31 20.08 -7.63 -17.85
C GLY A 31 21.52 -7.16 -17.59
N GLY A 32 21.68 -6.05 -16.87
CA GLY A 32 22.97 -5.53 -16.41
C GLY A 32 23.59 -6.33 -15.26
N ASN A 33 24.72 -5.84 -14.72
CA ASN A 33 25.37 -6.49 -13.58
C ASN A 33 24.53 -6.27 -12.29
N PRO A 34 24.04 -7.32 -11.61
CA PRO A 34 23.26 -7.21 -10.37
C PRO A 34 23.96 -6.46 -9.24
N LEU A 35 25.31 -6.48 -9.21
CA LEU A 35 26.10 -5.78 -8.20
C LEU A 35 25.93 -4.25 -8.26
N ASN A 36 25.42 -3.71 -9.37
CA ASN A 36 25.13 -2.28 -9.50
C ASN A 36 23.81 -1.85 -8.82
N ALA A 37 22.95 -2.80 -8.42
CA ALA A 37 21.61 -2.49 -7.92
C ALA A 37 21.62 -1.54 -6.72
N SER A 38 22.40 -1.90 -5.68
CA SER A 38 22.48 -1.14 -4.44
C SER A 38 23.05 0.26 -4.67
N MET A 39 24.11 0.39 -5.47
CA MET A 39 24.71 1.67 -5.81
C MET A 39 23.73 2.59 -6.56
N LEU A 40 23.03 2.06 -7.57
CA LEU A 40 22.08 2.85 -8.37
C LEU A 40 20.87 3.28 -7.53
N LEU A 41 20.34 2.39 -6.68
CA LEU A 41 19.25 2.71 -5.77
C LEU A 41 19.65 3.78 -4.75
N ASN A 42 20.83 3.66 -4.16
CA ASN A 42 21.35 4.65 -3.21
C ASN A 42 21.55 6.02 -3.86
N LYS A 43 22.05 6.07 -5.11
CA LYS A 43 22.15 7.31 -5.88
C LYS A 43 20.78 7.94 -6.14
N ALA A 44 19.79 7.13 -6.51
CA ALA A 44 18.42 7.60 -6.73
C ALA A 44 17.81 8.17 -5.44
N ASN A 45 17.95 7.46 -4.32
CA ASN A 45 17.45 7.91 -3.02
C ASN A 45 18.13 9.20 -2.52
N ALA A 46 19.45 9.33 -2.71
CA ALA A 46 20.18 10.54 -2.33
C ALA A 46 19.73 11.78 -3.11
N GLN A 47 19.26 11.60 -4.35
CA GLN A 47 18.76 12.67 -5.20
C GLN A 47 17.24 12.86 -5.12
N ASN A 48 16.52 11.92 -4.50
CA ASN A 48 15.07 11.96 -4.39
C ASN A 48 14.64 13.15 -3.52
N LYS A 49 14.03 14.16 -4.15
CA LYS A 49 13.45 15.35 -3.49
C LYS A 49 11.95 15.21 -3.23
N HIS A 50 11.32 14.12 -3.68
CA HIS A 50 9.91 13.88 -3.42
C HIS A 50 9.74 13.46 -1.97
N ARG A 51 8.83 14.13 -1.28
CA ARG A 51 8.39 13.80 0.08
C ARG A 51 6.87 13.70 0.04
N ALA A 52 6.31 12.88 0.90
CA ALA A 52 4.87 12.88 1.11
C ALA A 52 4.43 14.30 1.51
N PRO A 53 3.26 14.78 1.03
CA PRO A 53 2.73 16.05 1.49
C PRO A 53 2.53 15.99 3.01
N ILE A 54 3.02 17.01 3.71
CA ILE A 54 2.75 17.16 5.15
C ILE A 54 1.37 17.79 5.25
N ILE A 55 0.37 17.01 5.66
CA ILE A 55 -0.95 17.54 5.98
C ILE A 55 -0.87 18.05 7.42
N GLU A 56 -0.70 19.36 7.59
CA GLU A 56 -0.73 20.00 8.90
C GLU A 56 -2.16 20.03 9.44
N LYS A 57 -2.50 19.07 10.30
CA LYS A 57 -3.76 19.07 11.04
C LYS A 57 -3.67 20.00 12.24
N SER A 58 -4.66 20.87 12.39
CA SER A 58 -4.89 21.69 13.58
C SER A 58 -5.11 20.82 14.83
N TYR A 59 -5.02 21.42 16.01
CA TYR A 59 -5.28 20.72 17.28
C TYR A 59 -6.71 20.15 17.32
N GLY A 60 -7.69 20.91 16.83
CA GLY A 60 -9.09 20.47 16.78
C GLY A 60 -9.28 19.23 15.91
N GLU A 61 -8.72 19.21 14.70
CA GLU A 61 -8.79 18.07 13.80
C GLU A 61 -8.09 16.82 14.38
N ARG A 62 -6.94 17.00 15.04
CA ARG A 62 -6.23 15.90 15.72
C ARG A 62 -7.03 15.34 16.89
N PHE A 63 -7.69 16.20 17.65
CA PHE A 63 -8.54 15.80 18.77
C PHE A 63 -9.77 15.05 18.28
N GLN A 64 -10.44 15.56 17.24
CA GLN A 64 -11.55 14.89 16.58
C GLN A 64 -11.14 13.50 16.08
N GLU A 65 -10.04 13.40 15.31
CA GLU A 65 -9.53 12.11 14.82
C GLU A 65 -9.20 11.15 15.97
N SER A 66 -8.68 11.65 17.09
CA SER A 66 -8.37 10.84 18.27
C SER A 66 -9.62 10.32 18.98
N LEU A 67 -10.67 11.15 19.05
CA LEU A 67 -11.97 10.76 19.60
C LEU A 67 -12.65 9.73 18.70
N GLU A 68 -12.68 9.98 17.38
CA GLU A 68 -13.22 9.05 16.39
C GLU A 68 -12.53 7.69 16.49
N ARG A 69 -11.20 7.64 16.50
CA ARG A 69 -10.45 6.39 16.67
C ARG A 69 -10.78 5.69 17.98
N THR A 70 -10.86 6.42 19.08
CA THR A 70 -11.22 5.85 20.39
C THR A 70 -12.61 5.25 20.37
N TYR A 71 -13.57 5.97 19.79
CA TYR A 71 -14.96 5.57 19.67
C TYR A 71 -15.13 4.34 18.78
N LEU A 72 -14.53 4.36 17.58
CA LEU A 72 -14.52 3.22 16.65
C LEU A 72 -13.92 1.98 17.31
N ASN A 73 -12.79 2.11 17.99
CA ASN A 73 -12.16 0.99 18.69
C ASN A 73 -13.04 0.43 19.81
N ARG A 74 -13.81 1.26 20.50
CA ARG A 74 -14.77 0.79 21.50
C ARG A 74 -15.92 0.04 20.81
N MET A 75 -16.50 0.61 19.77
CA MET A 75 -17.59 -0.02 19.02
C MET A 75 -17.20 -1.38 18.45
N VAL A 76 -16.01 -1.51 17.86
CA VAL A 76 -15.51 -2.79 17.34
C VAL A 76 -15.39 -3.84 18.45
N ARG A 77 -14.90 -3.46 19.64
CA ARG A 77 -14.81 -4.38 20.77
C ARG A 77 -16.18 -4.84 21.23
N GLU A 78 -17.11 -3.92 21.44
CA GLU A 78 -18.47 -4.24 21.90
C GLU A 78 -19.22 -5.14 20.89
N ILE A 79 -19.08 -4.88 19.58
CA ILE A 79 -19.66 -5.75 18.54
C ILE A 79 -19.01 -7.13 18.55
N SER A 80 -17.69 -7.21 18.73
CA SER A 80 -16.98 -8.48 18.82
C SER A 80 -17.37 -9.27 20.07
N ASP A 81 -17.50 -8.59 21.22
CA ASP A 81 -17.90 -9.21 22.48
C ASP A 81 -19.35 -9.72 22.39
N MET A 82 -20.23 -8.99 21.70
CA MET A 82 -21.60 -9.44 21.42
C MET A 82 -21.66 -10.62 20.44
N ALA A 83 -20.75 -10.68 19.45
CA ALA A 83 -20.72 -11.73 18.43
C ALA A 83 -20.11 -13.06 18.93
N PHE A 84 -19.20 -12.99 19.91
CA PHE A 84 -18.35 -14.13 20.31
C PHE A 84 -18.21 -14.33 21.83
N GLY A 85 -18.82 -13.49 22.67
CA GLY A 85 -18.73 -13.57 24.13
C GLY A 85 -19.88 -14.33 24.79
N ASP A 86 -19.60 -14.95 25.94
CA ASP A 86 -20.51 -15.87 26.66
C ASP A 86 -21.57 -15.17 27.55
N ASP A 87 -21.48 -13.85 27.78
CA ASP A 87 -22.39 -13.10 28.67
C ASP A 87 -22.72 -11.73 28.08
N VAL A 88 -23.96 -11.55 27.63
CA VAL A 88 -24.42 -10.27 27.05
C VAL A 88 -25.79 -9.86 27.62
N GLU A 89 -25.95 -9.91 28.95
CA GLU A 89 -27.16 -9.33 29.57
C GLU A 89 -27.11 -7.80 29.65
N ASP A 90 -25.95 -7.16 29.46
CA ASP A 90 -25.75 -5.72 29.71
C ASP A 90 -25.00 -4.96 28.60
N SER A 91 -25.04 -5.43 27.34
CA SER A 91 -24.46 -4.68 26.23
C SER A 91 -25.41 -3.60 25.71
N ILE A 92 -24.86 -2.41 25.44
CA ILE A 92 -25.59 -1.25 24.90
C ILE A 92 -26.17 -1.48 23.49
N PHE A 93 -25.82 -2.61 22.85
CA PHE A 93 -26.23 -2.99 21.49
C PHE A 93 -27.16 -4.20 21.45
N ASN A 94 -27.75 -4.61 22.58
CA ASN A 94 -28.67 -5.75 22.65
C ASN A 94 -29.96 -5.58 21.83
N GLU A 95 -30.27 -4.36 21.40
CA GLU A 95 -31.36 -4.04 20.48
C GLU A 95 -30.82 -3.31 19.24
N ASP A 96 -31.62 -3.31 18.17
CA ASP A 96 -31.34 -2.55 16.96
C ASP A 96 -31.13 -1.07 17.34
N SER A 97 -29.90 -0.60 17.13
CA SER A 97 -29.43 0.68 17.67
C SER A 97 -28.75 1.50 16.59
N THR A 98 -28.99 2.81 16.62
CA THR A 98 -28.47 3.75 15.62
C THR A 98 -27.61 4.81 16.31
N PHE A 99 -26.44 5.06 15.73
CA PHE A 99 -25.42 5.96 16.25
C PHE A 99 -24.97 6.92 15.15
N THR A 100 -24.48 8.09 15.53
CA THR A 100 -23.90 9.05 14.60
C THR A 100 -22.46 9.34 15.03
N SER A 101 -21.51 9.19 14.11
CA SER A 101 -20.09 9.46 14.32
C SER A 101 -19.57 10.33 13.18
N GLY A 102 -19.34 11.61 13.49
CA GLY A 102 -18.96 12.61 12.46
C GLY A 102 -20.02 12.67 11.36
N ASP A 103 -19.59 12.42 10.13
CA ASP A 103 -20.43 12.45 8.92
C ASP A 103 -21.07 11.10 8.59
N TYR A 104 -21.01 10.13 9.52
CA TYR A 104 -21.54 8.78 9.33
C TYR A 104 -22.65 8.46 10.32
N GLU A 105 -23.72 7.85 9.81
CA GLU A 105 -24.77 7.17 10.56
C GLU A 105 -24.45 5.67 10.57
N ILE A 106 -24.35 5.08 11.76
CA ILE A 106 -24.03 3.67 11.96
C ILE A 106 -25.22 3.00 12.61
N GLN A 107 -25.83 2.06 11.91
CA GLN A 107 -26.94 1.25 12.39
C GLN A 107 -26.44 -0.17 12.66
N VAL A 108 -26.64 -0.64 13.89
CA VAL A 108 -26.35 -2.02 14.29
C VAL A 108 -27.69 -2.75 14.38
N ILE A 109 -27.84 -3.81 13.58
CA ILE A 109 -29.03 -4.65 13.50
C ILE A 109 -28.67 -6.01 14.09
N THR A 110 -29.30 -6.35 15.21
CA THR A 110 -29.11 -7.59 15.97
C THR A 110 -30.35 -8.48 15.95
N SER A 111 -31.40 -8.08 15.23
CA SER A 111 -32.64 -8.83 15.01
C SER A 111 -32.46 -10.25 14.42
N THR A 112 -31.31 -10.55 13.80
CA THR A 112 -31.04 -11.88 13.24
C THR A 112 -30.28 -12.75 14.26
N PRO A 113 -30.70 -14.00 14.54
CA PRO A 113 -30.04 -14.84 15.55
C PRO A 113 -28.59 -15.22 15.19
N ASP A 114 -28.32 -15.38 13.89
CA ASP A 114 -27.08 -15.96 13.37
C ASP A 114 -26.03 -14.93 12.97
N SER A 115 -26.39 -13.65 12.86
CA SER A 115 -25.46 -12.59 12.44
C SER A 115 -25.84 -11.21 12.98
N ILE A 116 -24.80 -10.40 13.18
CA ILE A 116 -24.89 -8.97 13.52
C ILE A 116 -24.59 -8.21 12.24
N THR A 117 -25.54 -7.39 11.78
CA THR A 117 -25.36 -6.57 10.59
C THR A 117 -25.11 -5.12 11.00
N VAL A 118 -23.97 -4.57 10.57
CA VAL A 118 -23.60 -3.18 10.79
C VAL A 118 -23.70 -2.44 9.46
N GLN A 119 -24.60 -1.49 9.38
CA GLN A 119 -24.76 -0.59 8.24
C GLN A 119 -24.13 0.76 8.56
N ILE A 120 -23.13 1.16 7.78
CA ILE A 120 -22.48 2.46 7.88
C ILE A 120 -22.91 3.28 6.67
N LYS A 121 -23.59 4.40 6.90
CA LYS A 121 -24.08 5.31 5.86
C LYS A 121 -23.43 6.67 6.02
N HIS A 122 -22.84 7.18 4.94
CA HIS A 122 -22.32 8.54 4.89
C HIS A 122 -23.48 9.52 4.65
N ILE A 123 -23.57 10.57 5.46
CA ILE A 123 -24.73 11.46 5.52
C ILE A 123 -24.83 12.35 4.27
N ASP A 124 -23.70 12.86 3.75
CA ASP A 124 -23.72 13.79 2.61
C ASP A 124 -23.87 13.14 1.23
N ASN A 125 -23.16 12.03 0.98
CA ASN A 125 -23.14 11.39 -0.33
C ASN A 125 -24.07 10.16 -0.44
N GLY A 126 -24.58 9.66 0.70
CA GLY A 126 -25.45 8.49 0.76
C GLY A 126 -24.74 7.14 0.58
N ASP A 127 -23.41 7.12 0.50
CA ASP A 127 -22.63 5.89 0.36
C ASP A 127 -22.87 4.98 1.56
N THR A 128 -23.15 3.71 1.29
CA THR A 128 -23.50 2.74 2.32
C THR A 128 -22.54 1.55 2.26
N THR A 129 -21.96 1.21 3.41
CA THR A 129 -21.16 0.00 3.60
C THR A 129 -21.90 -0.90 4.57
N ILE A 130 -22.10 -2.17 4.19
CA ILE A 130 -22.75 -3.18 5.04
C ILE A 130 -21.69 -4.19 5.44
N ILE A 131 -21.56 -4.43 6.74
CA ILE A 131 -20.65 -5.39 7.34
C ILE A 131 -21.51 -6.41 8.07
N GLU A 132 -21.38 -7.68 7.70
CA GLU A 132 -22.04 -8.78 8.38
C GLU A 132 -21.02 -9.56 9.21
N VAL A 133 -21.29 -9.68 10.50
CA VAL A 133 -20.46 -10.43 11.44
C VAL A 133 -21.26 -11.66 11.87
N PRO A 134 -20.80 -12.89 11.59
CA PRO A 134 -21.47 -14.09 12.06
C PRO A 134 -21.40 -14.15 13.59
N ARG A 135 -22.53 -14.46 14.21
CA ARG A 135 -22.63 -14.69 15.65
C ARG A 135 -22.45 -16.19 15.89
N PHE A 136 -21.54 -16.53 16.79
CA PHE A 136 -21.37 -17.92 17.22
C PHE A 136 -21.83 -18.01 18.67
N GLY A 137 -22.86 -18.81 18.90
CA GLY A 137 -23.27 -19.26 20.24
C GLY A 137 -22.74 -20.65 20.53
#